data_AF-A0A840NU29-F1
#
_entry.id   AF-A0A840NU29-F1
#
_cell.length_a   1.000
_cell.length_b   1.000
_cell.length_c   1.000
_cell.angle_alpha   90.00
_cell.angle_beta   90.00
_cell.angle_gamma   90.00
#
_symmetry.space_group_name_H-M   'P 1'
#
loop_
_entity.id
_entity.type
_entity.pdbx_description
1 polymer ?
#
loop_
_entity_poly.entity_id
_entity_poly.type
_entity_poly.pdbx_seq_one_letter_code
_entity_poly.pdbx_strand_id
1 'polypeptide(L)'
;MHSERPEDPQRERLRERLEVIRVLTEKATSWREATLPLRALINREGVVPIRARLAGHDLDFLEIARDELLGLSELGLRLLDLHQPRDAGGITSDPANPILRCRSCMWRWPCPTFRAIAESIDVPWWHRRADAEESIALRTPPPDYPQNLCG
;
A
#
# COMPACT_ATOMS: atom_id res chain seq x y z
N MET A 1 7.68 8.18 -41.85
CA MET A 1 6.69 9.09 -41.22
C MET A 1 6.30 8.45 -39.89
N HIS A 2 6.98 8.83 -38.80
CA HIS A 2 6.68 8.30 -37.47
C HIS A 2 5.45 9.06 -36.97
N SER A 3 4.33 8.35 -36.79
CA SER A 3 3.16 8.91 -36.10
C SER A 3 3.54 9.13 -34.65
N GLU A 4 3.86 10.36 -34.29
CA GLU A 4 3.87 10.81 -32.89
C GLU A 4 2.50 10.47 -32.31
N ARG A 5 2.47 9.60 -31.30
CA ARG A 5 1.25 9.38 -30.53
C ARG A 5 0.88 10.74 -29.91
N PRO A 6 -0.38 11.17 -29.96
CA PRO A 6 -0.79 12.39 -29.28
C PRO A 6 -0.49 12.21 -27.79
N GLU A 7 0.49 12.96 -27.29
CA GLU A 7 0.80 13.03 -25.87
C GLU A 7 -0.36 13.73 -25.16
N ASP A 8 -0.94 13.06 -24.17
CA ASP A 8 -1.98 13.64 -23.33
C ASP A 8 -1.29 14.45 -22.21
N PRO A 9 -1.37 15.80 -22.21
CA PRO A 9 -0.69 16.61 -21.21
C PRO A 9 -1.17 16.34 -19.79
N GLN A 10 -2.42 15.90 -19.61
CA GLN A 10 -2.94 15.52 -18.30
C GLN A 10 -2.30 14.23 -17.81
N ARG A 11 -2.11 13.25 -18.72
CA ARG A 11 -1.42 12.00 -18.42
C ARG A 11 0.02 12.23 -17.97
N GLU A 12 0.75 13.12 -18.63
CA GLU A 12 2.15 13.42 -18.24
C GLU A 12 2.22 14.08 -16.86
N ARG A 13 1.38 15.09 -16.59
CA ARG A 13 1.33 15.72 -15.26
C ARG A 13 0.99 14.72 -14.14
N LEU A 14 0.06 13.79 -14.40
CA LEU A 14 -0.27 12.74 -13.44
C LEU A 14 0.90 11.77 -13.22
N ARG A 15 1.62 11.42 -14.29
CA ARG A 15 2.81 10.58 -14.21
C ARG A 15 3.91 11.23 -13.38
N GLU A 16 4.21 12.49 -13.64
CA GLU A 16 5.21 13.27 -12.89
C GLU A 16 4.85 13.33 -11.39
N ARG A 17 3.58 13.64 -11.07
CA ARG A 17 3.12 13.67 -9.67
C ARG A 17 3.31 12.32 -8.98
N LEU A 18 2.94 11.22 -9.63
CA LEU A 18 3.10 9.87 -9.07
C LEU A 18 4.57 9.51 -8.86
N GLU A 19 5.46 9.92 -9.78
CA GLU A 19 6.90 9.68 -9.63
C GLU A 19 7.50 10.50 -8.46
N VAL A 20 7.06 11.74 -8.26
CA VAL A 20 7.48 12.54 -7.08
C VAL A 20 7.06 11.86 -5.78
N ILE A 21 5.79 11.44 -5.68
CA ILE A 21 5.28 10.72 -4.48
C ILE A 21 6.09 9.45 -4.25
N ARG A 22 6.38 8.70 -5.31
CA ARG A 22 7.19 7.48 -5.23
C ARG A 22 8.60 7.76 -4.73
N VAL A 23 9.30 8.74 -5.30
CA VAL A 23 10.68 9.11 -4.90
C VAL A 23 10.73 9.58 -3.44
N LEU A 24 9.75 10.37 -2.99
CA LEU A 24 9.67 10.80 -1.59
C LEU A 24 9.43 9.62 -0.66
N THR A 25 8.52 8.71 -1.03
CA THR A 25 8.20 7.50 -0.25
C THR A 25 9.40 6.55 -0.17
N GLU A 26 10.15 6.36 -1.25
CA GLU A 26 11.34 5.50 -1.29
C GLU A 26 12.49 6.07 -0.43
N LYS A 27 12.58 7.39 -0.30
CA LYS A 27 13.61 8.06 0.52
C LYS A 27 13.24 8.17 1.99
N ALA A 28 11.96 8.19 2.32
CA ALA A 28 11.49 8.33 3.68
C ALA A 28 11.94 7.16 4.57
N THR A 29 12.40 7.47 5.78
CA THR A 29 12.75 6.45 6.77
C THR A 29 11.52 5.62 7.12
N SER A 30 11.65 4.29 7.15
CA SER A 30 10.57 3.42 7.64
C SER A 30 10.50 3.45 9.17
N TRP A 31 9.33 3.84 9.70
CA TRP A 31 9.07 3.90 11.14
C TRP A 31 8.49 2.60 11.72
N ARG A 32 8.36 1.55 10.90
CA ARG A 32 7.64 0.33 11.30
C ARG A 32 8.18 -0.29 12.58
N GLU A 33 9.48 -0.56 12.65
CA GLU A 33 10.09 -1.18 13.84
C GLU A 33 10.08 -0.24 15.05
N ALA A 34 10.30 1.06 14.82
CA ALA A 34 10.32 2.07 15.87
C ALA A 34 8.93 2.29 16.51
N THR A 35 7.85 2.12 15.74
CA THR A 35 6.47 2.34 16.23
C THR A 35 5.90 1.19 17.04
N LEU A 36 6.44 -0.02 16.90
CA LEU A 36 5.94 -1.20 17.62
C LEU A 36 6.05 -1.04 19.16
N PRO A 37 7.22 -0.70 19.75
CA PRO A 37 7.32 -0.47 21.19
C PRO A 37 6.49 0.72 21.67
N LEU A 38 6.35 1.77 20.83
CA LEU A 38 5.60 2.98 21.20
C LEU A 38 4.11 2.70 21.45
N ARG A 39 3.55 1.68 20.81
CA ARG A 39 2.15 1.30 21.01
C ARG A 39 1.86 0.85 22.44
N ALA A 40 2.82 0.20 23.10
CA ALA A 40 2.70 -0.20 24.51
C ALA A 40 2.80 0.99 25.48
N LEU A 41 3.26 2.15 25.00
CA LEU A 41 3.47 3.37 25.78
C LEU A 41 2.34 4.39 25.62
N ILE A 42 1.26 4.02 24.93
CA ILE A 42 0.07 4.87 24.79
C ILE A 42 -0.53 5.12 26.19
N ASN A 43 -0.65 6.38 26.55
CA ASN A 43 -1.23 6.81 27.82
C ASN A 43 -2.78 6.73 27.80
N ARG A 44 -3.43 7.12 28.91
CA ARG A 44 -4.90 7.08 29.03
C ARG A 44 -5.60 8.04 28.08
N GLU A 45 -4.89 9.07 27.63
CA GLU A 45 -5.33 10.07 26.66
C GLU A 45 -5.19 9.57 25.20
N GLY A 46 -4.67 8.36 24.98
CA GLY A 46 -4.56 7.75 23.66
C GLY A 46 -3.35 8.24 22.84
N VAL A 47 -2.37 8.88 23.48
CA VAL A 47 -1.19 9.43 22.81
C VAL A 47 0.11 8.90 23.39
N VAL A 48 1.20 9.00 22.62
CA VAL A 48 2.58 8.76 23.09
C VAL A 48 3.45 9.94 22.66
N PRO A 49 3.95 10.77 23.59
CA PRO A 49 4.84 11.86 23.24
C PRO A 49 6.22 11.29 22.90
N ILE A 50 6.71 11.58 21.70
CA ILE A 50 8.04 11.14 21.25
C ILE A 50 8.91 12.34 20.93
N ARG A 51 10.22 12.18 21.16
CA ARG A 51 11.25 13.05 20.58
C ARG A 51 11.97 12.24 19.51
N ALA A 52 11.87 12.70 18.27
CA ALA A 52 12.49 12.04 17.13
C ALA A 52 13.39 13.00 16.37
N ARG A 53 14.47 12.47 15.78
CA ARG A 53 15.29 13.19 14.81
C ARG A 53 14.77 12.82 13.43
N LEU A 54 14.34 13.82 12.67
CA LEU A 54 13.83 13.67 11.30
C LEU A 54 14.82 14.30 10.33
N ALA A 55 15.11 13.61 9.23
CA ALA A 55 15.81 14.21 8.10
C ALA A 55 14.83 15.07 7.28
N GLY A 56 15.36 15.94 6.41
CA GLY A 56 14.54 16.80 5.54
C GLY A 56 13.54 16.01 4.70
N HIS A 57 13.98 14.89 4.09
CA HIS A 57 13.11 14.03 3.30
C HIS A 57 12.02 13.34 4.12
N ASP A 58 12.22 13.11 5.42
CA ASP A 58 11.17 12.58 6.29
C ASP A 58 10.09 13.66 6.52
N LEU A 59 10.50 14.93 6.69
CA LEU A 59 9.56 16.04 6.83
C LEU A 59 8.74 16.25 5.55
N ASP A 60 9.40 16.28 4.39
CA ASP A 60 8.74 16.44 3.09
C ASP A 60 7.74 15.30 2.83
N PHE A 61 8.10 14.07 3.18
CA PHE A 61 7.19 12.93 3.08
C PHE A 61 6.01 13.07 4.05
N LEU A 62 6.27 13.36 5.33
CA LEU A 62 5.23 13.45 6.36
C LEU A 62 4.21 14.59 6.08
N GLU A 63 4.65 15.67 5.44
CA GLU A 63 3.80 16.80 5.05
C GLU A 63 2.67 16.36 4.10
N ILE A 64 2.98 15.47 3.14
CA ILE A 64 2.03 15.09 2.08
C ILE A 64 1.42 13.69 2.29
N ALA A 65 2.06 12.83 3.07
CA ALA A 65 1.79 11.38 3.09
C ALA A 65 0.32 11.05 3.38
N ARG A 66 -0.29 11.76 4.34
CA ARG A 66 -1.69 11.51 4.72
C ARG A 66 -2.64 11.75 3.55
N ASP A 67 -2.52 12.90 2.90
CA ASP A 67 -3.47 13.33 1.89
C ASP A 67 -3.27 12.56 0.58
N GLU A 68 -2.02 12.26 0.22
CA GLU A 68 -1.72 11.40 -0.94
C GLU A 68 -2.20 9.96 -0.73
N LEU A 69 -1.99 9.37 0.46
CA LEU A 69 -2.47 8.03 0.77
C LEU A 69 -4.00 7.96 0.76
N LEU A 70 -4.67 8.99 1.27
CA LEU A 70 -6.13 9.09 1.22
C LEU A 70 -6.61 9.14 -0.24
N GLY A 71 -6.03 10.01 -1.07
CA GLY A 71 -6.37 10.11 -2.49
C GLY A 71 -6.15 8.81 -3.27
N LEU A 72 -5.03 8.12 -3.02
CA LEU A 72 -4.74 6.80 -3.61
C LEU A 72 -5.74 5.74 -3.15
N SER A 73 -6.14 5.75 -1.88
CA SER A 73 -7.13 4.80 -1.35
C SER A 73 -8.52 5.03 -1.95
N GLU A 74 -8.95 6.28 -2.08
CA GLU A 74 -10.21 6.64 -2.74
C GLU A 74 -10.21 6.24 -4.21
N LEU A 75 -9.10 6.47 -4.92
CA LEU A 75 -8.94 6.02 -6.30
C LEU A 75 -9.04 4.50 -6.40
N GLY A 76 -8.36 3.76 -5.52
CA GLY A 76 -8.43 2.29 -5.47
C GLY A 76 -9.85 1.79 -5.30
N LEU A 77 -10.61 2.36 -4.37
CA LEU A 77 -12.03 2.02 -4.16
C LEU A 77 -12.88 2.31 -5.40
N ARG A 78 -12.73 3.49 -6.01
CA ARG A 78 -13.46 3.85 -7.24
C ARG A 78 -13.13 2.90 -8.40
N LEU A 79 -11.87 2.47 -8.53
CA LEU A 79 -11.47 1.53 -9.56
C LEU A 79 -12.08 0.13 -9.32
N LEU A 80 -12.16 -0.33 -8.07
CA LEU A 80 -12.86 -1.58 -7.73
C LEU A 80 -14.36 -1.51 -8.04
N ASP A 81 -15.00 -0.38 -7.74
CA ASP A 81 -16.42 -0.16 -8.04
C ASP A 81 -16.71 -0.13 -9.55
N LEU A 82 -15.80 0.46 -10.33
CA LEU A 82 -15.90 0.50 -11.78
C LEU A 82 -15.63 -0.88 -12.40
N HIS A 83 -14.63 -1.60 -11.89
CA HIS A 83 -14.15 -2.87 -12.44
C HIS A 83 -14.75 -4.06 -11.68
N GLN A 84 -16.03 -4.33 -11.94
CA GLN A 84 -16.78 -5.46 -11.37
C GLN A 84 -17.04 -6.56 -12.40
N PRO A 85 -17.19 -7.84 -12.00
CA PRO A 85 -17.63 -8.90 -12.90
C PRO A 85 -19.08 -8.67 -13.32
N ARG A 86 -19.36 -8.94 -14.61
CA ARG A 86 -20.69 -8.93 -15.22
C ARG A 86 -20.81 -10.17 -16.09
N ASP A 87 -21.99 -10.77 -16.11
CA ASP A 87 -22.31 -11.78 -17.12
C ASP A 87 -22.24 -11.15 -18.53
N ALA A 88 -21.57 -11.84 -19.45
CA ALA A 88 -21.44 -11.43 -20.83
C ALA A 88 -22.72 -11.67 -21.65
N GLY A 89 -23.70 -12.42 -21.13
CA GLY A 89 -25.01 -12.58 -21.76
C GLY A 89 -24.98 -13.35 -23.09
N GLY A 90 -24.02 -14.26 -23.26
CA GLY A 90 -23.94 -15.15 -24.42
C GLY A 90 -24.64 -16.48 -24.17
N ILE A 91 -24.99 -17.19 -25.25
CA ILE A 91 -25.39 -18.61 -25.18
C ILE A 91 -24.14 -19.38 -24.72
N THR A 92 -24.00 -19.57 -23.42
CA THR A 92 -22.94 -20.42 -22.86
C THR A 92 -23.34 -21.88 -23.05
N SER A 93 -22.39 -22.71 -23.49
CA SER A 93 -22.56 -24.17 -23.52
C SER A 93 -22.62 -24.77 -22.11
N ASP A 94 -22.21 -24.01 -21.10
CA ASP A 94 -22.25 -24.39 -19.69
C ASP A 94 -22.88 -23.25 -18.86
N PRO A 95 -24.18 -23.33 -18.54
CA PRO A 95 -24.87 -22.36 -17.69
C PRO A 95 -24.34 -22.30 -16.25
N ALA A 96 -23.65 -23.34 -15.78
CA ALA A 96 -23.08 -23.35 -14.44
C ALA A 96 -21.77 -22.54 -14.35
N ASN A 97 -21.11 -22.29 -15.48
CA ASN A 97 -19.85 -21.54 -15.56
C ASN A 97 -19.92 -20.42 -16.62
N PRO A 98 -20.72 -19.35 -16.38
CA PRO A 98 -20.84 -18.26 -17.34
C PRO A 98 -19.50 -17.54 -17.54
N ILE A 99 -19.21 -17.14 -18.78
CA ILE A 99 -18.04 -16.33 -19.09
C ILE A 99 -18.28 -14.92 -18.54
N LEU A 100 -17.57 -14.58 -17.45
CA LEU A 100 -17.61 -13.26 -16.86
C LEU A 100 -16.70 -12.28 -17.59
N ARG A 101 -17.17 -11.04 -17.74
CA ARG A 101 -16.39 -9.91 -18.26
C ARG A 101 -16.43 -8.76 -17.26
N CYS A 102 -15.44 -7.88 -17.30
CA CYS A 102 -15.46 -6.66 -16.52
C CYS A 102 -16.53 -5.70 -17.06
N ARG A 103 -17.34 -5.13 -16.17
CA ARG A 103 -18.38 -4.14 -16.49
C ARG A 103 -17.84 -2.89 -17.19
N SER A 104 -16.66 -2.42 -16.79
CA SER A 104 -16.05 -1.17 -17.30
C SER A 104 -15.32 -1.37 -18.63
N CYS A 105 -14.37 -2.32 -18.68
CA CYS A 105 -13.53 -2.50 -19.86
C CYS A 105 -13.94 -3.65 -20.79
N MET A 106 -14.92 -4.49 -20.41
CA MET A 106 -15.42 -5.64 -21.20
C MET A 106 -14.41 -6.77 -21.46
N TRP A 107 -13.21 -6.71 -20.86
CA TRP A 107 -12.23 -7.81 -20.88
C TRP A 107 -12.72 -8.99 -20.03
N ARG A 108 -12.20 -10.20 -20.31
CA ARG A 108 -12.49 -11.39 -19.50
C ARG A 108 -12.12 -11.11 -18.03
N TRP A 109 -13.01 -11.46 -17.12
CA TRP A 109 -12.77 -11.31 -15.68
C TRP A 109 -11.77 -12.38 -15.18
N PRO A 110 -10.85 -12.04 -14.25
CA PRO A 110 -10.51 -10.69 -13.80
C PRO A 110 -9.76 -9.90 -14.87
N CYS A 111 -10.14 -8.63 -15.06
CA CYS A 111 -9.51 -7.76 -16.06
C CYS A 111 -8.14 -7.23 -15.61
N PRO A 112 -7.29 -6.72 -16.53
CA PRO A 112 -5.93 -6.27 -16.19
C PRO A 112 -5.86 -5.23 -15.08
N THR A 113 -6.77 -4.25 -15.08
CA THR A 113 -6.82 -3.21 -14.04
C THR A 113 -7.09 -3.82 -12.66
N PHE A 114 -8.07 -4.72 -12.55
CA PHE A 114 -8.36 -5.39 -11.29
C PHE A 114 -7.16 -6.23 -10.82
N ARG A 115 -6.50 -6.95 -11.74
CA ARG A 115 -5.29 -7.73 -11.40
C ARG A 115 -4.17 -6.83 -10.88
N ALA A 116 -3.89 -5.71 -11.54
CA ALA A 116 -2.89 -4.76 -11.10
C ALA A 116 -3.19 -4.20 -9.70
N ILE A 117 -4.47 -3.94 -9.39
CA ILE A 117 -4.90 -3.54 -8.05
C ILE A 117 -4.64 -4.67 -7.06
N ALA A 118 -5.16 -5.88 -7.33
CA ALA A 118 -4.98 -7.03 -6.45
C ALA A 118 -3.49 -7.30 -6.16
N GLU A 119 -2.65 -7.34 -7.19
CA GLU A 119 -1.19 -7.50 -7.04
C GLU A 119 -0.54 -6.41 -6.15
N SER A 120 -1.10 -5.20 -6.12
CA SER A 120 -0.54 -4.07 -5.37
C SER A 120 -0.99 -4.01 -3.90
N ILE A 121 -2.23 -4.40 -3.59
CA ILE A 121 -2.84 -4.15 -2.27
C ILE A 121 -3.44 -5.39 -1.58
N ASP A 122 -3.47 -6.57 -2.21
CA ASP A 122 -4.11 -7.76 -1.65
C ASP A 122 -3.37 -8.35 -0.44
N VAL A 123 -2.12 -7.95 -0.19
CA VAL A 123 -1.39 -8.31 1.03
C VAL A 123 -1.56 -7.22 2.10
N PRO A 124 -2.35 -7.47 3.16
CA PRO A 124 -2.61 -6.45 4.15
C PRO A 124 -1.38 -6.09 4.98
N TRP A 125 -1.29 -4.83 5.40
CA TRP A 125 -0.15 -4.38 6.20
C TRP A 125 -0.08 -5.04 7.59
N TRP A 126 -1.18 -5.55 8.14
CA TRP A 126 -1.18 -6.25 9.42
C TRP A 126 -0.54 -7.65 9.35
N HIS A 127 -0.58 -8.33 8.19
CA HIS A 127 0.18 -9.57 8.01
C HIS A 127 1.67 -9.27 8.08
N ARG A 128 2.12 -8.21 7.39
CA ARG A 128 3.51 -7.75 7.44
C ARG A 128 3.95 -7.21 8.81
N ARG A 129 3.01 -6.99 9.74
CA ARG A 129 3.28 -6.60 11.13
C ARG A 129 3.53 -7.82 12.01
N ALA A 130 2.74 -8.89 11.84
CA ALA A 130 2.95 -10.15 12.57
C ALA A 130 4.38 -10.67 12.34
N ASP A 131 4.85 -10.63 11.09
CA ASP A 131 6.22 -11.04 10.74
C ASP A 131 7.31 -10.19 11.45
N ALA A 132 7.05 -8.89 11.64
CA ALA A 132 7.99 -7.99 12.30
C ALA A 132 7.98 -8.18 13.83
N GLU A 133 6.81 -8.39 14.43
CA GLU A 133 6.67 -8.73 15.85
C GLU A 133 7.37 -10.07 16.18
N GLU A 134 7.22 -11.07 15.31
CA GLU A 134 7.92 -12.36 15.41
C GLU A 134 9.45 -12.20 15.26
N SER A 135 9.92 -11.39 14.30
CA SER A 135 11.35 -11.10 14.13
C SER A 135 11.97 -10.39 15.34
N ILE A 136 11.24 -9.47 15.98
CA ILE A 136 11.68 -8.78 17.20
C ILE A 136 11.67 -9.74 18.39
N ALA A 137 10.65 -10.59 18.54
CA ALA A 137 10.59 -11.59 19.59
C ALA A 137 11.78 -12.57 19.51
N LEU A 138 12.19 -12.96 18.30
CA LEU A 138 13.38 -13.80 18.06
C LEU A 138 14.72 -13.09 18.35
N ARG A 139 14.75 -11.75 18.30
CA ARG A 139 15.94 -10.92 18.59
C ARG A 139 16.03 -10.48 20.05
N THR A 140 14.95 -10.62 20.81
CA THR A 140 14.90 -10.22 22.22
C THR A 140 15.32 -11.41 23.08
N PRO A 141 16.44 -11.33 23.83
CA PRO A 141 16.84 -12.43 24.70
C PRO A 141 15.77 -12.68 25.78
N PRO A 142 15.58 -13.94 26.22
CA PRO A 142 14.60 -14.27 27.25
C PRO A 142 14.90 -13.49 28.55
N PRO A 143 13.87 -13.20 29.36
CA PRO A 143 14.01 -12.39 30.57
C PRO A 143 15.00 -12.98 31.60
N ASP A 144 15.31 -14.27 31.52
CA ASP A 144 16.23 -14.97 32.40
C ASP A 144 17.68 -15.02 31.88
N TYR A 145 18.02 -14.24 30.85
CA TYR A 145 19.40 -14.18 30.34
C TYR A 145 20.30 -13.40 31.33
N PRO A 146 21.30 -14.03 31.97
CA PRO A 146 22.13 -13.36 32.97
C PRO A 146 22.93 -12.23 32.31
N GLN A 147 22.71 -10.98 32.75
CA GLN A 147 23.34 -9.79 32.17
C GLN A 147 24.81 -9.56 32.60
N ASN A 148 25.45 -10.50 33.29
CA ASN A 148 26.79 -10.28 33.86
C ASN A 148 27.75 -11.42 33.53
N LEU A 149 28.41 -11.33 32.37
CA LEU A 149 29.69 -12.01 32.10
C LEU A 149 30.55 -11.10 31.22
N CYS A 150 31.10 -10.04 31.81
CA CYS A 150 32.36 -9.40 31.41
C CYS A 150 32.80 -8.49 32.57
N GLY A 151 33.70 -9.01 33.40
CA GLY A 151 34.62 -8.23 34.23
C GLY A 151 35.93 -7.99 33.49
#